data_AF-A0A419YBI2-F1
#
_entry.id   AF-A0A419YBI2-F1
#
_cell.length_a   1.000
_cell.length_b   1.000
_cell.length_c   1.000
_cell.angle_alpha   90.00
_cell.angle_beta   90.00
_cell.angle_gamma   90.00
#
_symmetry.space_group_name_H-M   'P 1'
#
loop_
_entity.id
_entity.type
_entity.pdbx_description
1 polymer ?
#
loop_
_entity_poly.entity_id
_entity_poly.type
_entity_poly.pdbx_seq_one_letter_code
_entity_poly.pdbx_strand_id
1 'polypeptide(L)'
;MSVLMLVVGVVLLLAVIAIATTSESAATAIGQTFEGEVVRRYSEQVTLTTGMRTDHRLDVRTDDGEVISLTLPGRVCSRFAVGDRIVKRAGERWPSTA
;
A
#
# COMPACT_ATOMS: atom_id res chain seq x y z
N MET A 1 -7.61 29.06 -31.66
CA MET A 1 -6.75 28.82 -30.48
C MET A 1 -7.51 28.27 -29.27
N SER A 2 -8.84 28.39 -29.20
CA SER A 2 -9.63 27.99 -28.01
C SER A 2 -9.80 26.48 -27.80
N VAL A 3 -9.88 25.67 -28.87
CA VAL A 3 -10.08 24.21 -28.76
C VAL A 3 -8.81 23.51 -28.25
N LEU A 4 -7.63 23.96 -28.68
CA LEU A 4 -6.34 23.39 -28.28
C LEU A 4 -6.11 23.55 -26.77
N MET A 5 -6.47 24.71 -26.20
CA MET A 5 -6.34 24.95 -24.76
C MET A 5 -7.30 24.08 -23.92
N LEU A 6 -8.49 23.81 -24.44
CA LEU A 6 -9.46 22.94 -23.78
C LEU A 6 -8.97 21.48 -23.76
N VAL A 7 -8.39 21.00 -24.85
CA VAL A 7 -7.81 19.64 -24.93
C VAL A 7 -6.63 19.49 -23.96
N VAL A 8 -5.73 20.48 -23.92
CA VAL A 8 -4.59 20.47 -22.98
C VAL A 8 -5.08 20.47 -21.52
N GLY A 9 -6.11 21.25 -21.19
CA GLY A 9 -6.71 21.27 -19.86
C GLY A 9 -7.34 19.94 -19.45
N VAL A 10 -8.06 19.28 -20.36
CA VAL A 10 -8.69 17.96 -20.11
C VAL A 10 -7.62 16.88 -19.92
N VAL A 11 -6.56 16.87 -20.73
CA VAL A 11 -5.46 15.92 -20.58
C VAL A 11 -4.73 16.11 -19.25
N LEU A 12 -4.51 17.36 -18.84
CA LEU A 12 -3.88 17.67 -17.55
C LEU A 12 -4.77 17.24 -16.38
N LEU A 13 -6.09 17.47 -16.48
CA LEU A 13 -7.06 17.06 -15.48
C LEU A 13 -7.11 15.52 -15.33
N LEU A 14 -7.12 14.79 -16.45
CA LEU A 14 -7.10 13.33 -16.47
C LEU A 14 -5.78 12.78 -15.87
N ALA A 15 -4.64 13.43 -16.14
CA ALA A 15 -3.37 13.06 -15.54
C ALA A 15 -3.39 13.25 -14.01
N VAL A 16 -3.96 14.35 -13.51
CA VAL A 16 -4.09 14.60 -12.06
C VAL A 16 -5.00 13.57 -11.40
N ILE A 17 -6.14 13.22 -12.02
CA ILE A 17 -7.05 12.18 -11.50
C ILE A 17 -6.36 10.82 -11.47
N ALA A 18 -5.62 10.46 -12.52
CA ALA A 18 -4.89 9.19 -12.58
C ALA A 18 -3.77 9.08 -11.54
N ILE A 19 -3.15 10.20 -11.14
CA ILE A 19 -2.14 10.21 -10.07
C ILE A 19 -2.84 10.09 -8.69
N ALA A 20 -3.99 10.74 -8.51
CA ALA A 20 -4.75 10.69 -7.26
C ALA A 20 -5.27 9.28 -6.93
N THR A 21 -5.73 8.51 -7.93
CA THR A 21 -6.28 7.15 -7.72
C THR A 21 -5.24 6.10 -7.35
N THR A 22 -3.94 6.38 -7.55
CA THR A 22 -2.87 5.46 -7.13
C THR A 22 -2.49 5.57 -5.65
N SER A 23 -3.02 6.58 -4.95
CA SER A 23 -2.64 6.88 -3.56
C SER A 23 -3.64 6.35 -2.52
N GLU A 24 -4.75 5.74 -2.94
CA GLU A 24 -5.84 5.30 -2.05
C GLU A 24 -5.66 3.87 -1.49
N SER A 25 -4.65 3.12 -1.93
CA SER A 25 -4.46 1.72 -1.51
C SER A 25 -3.95 1.53 -0.07
N ALA A 26 -3.60 2.61 0.64
CA ALA A 26 -3.01 2.51 1.98
C ALA A 26 -4.03 2.49 3.15
N ALA A 27 -5.29 2.87 2.92
CA ALA A 27 -6.24 3.11 4.02
C ALA A 27 -7.19 1.94 4.33
N THR A 28 -7.30 0.92 3.46
CA THR A 28 -8.37 -0.10 3.52
C THR A 28 -7.91 -1.45 4.10
N ALA A 29 -6.64 -1.63 4.47
CA ALA A 29 -6.11 -2.95 4.85
C ALA A 29 -6.35 -3.36 6.32
N ILE A 30 -6.88 -2.48 7.18
CA ILE A 30 -7.03 -2.78 8.62
C ILE A 30 -8.24 -3.70 8.91
N GLY A 31 -9.25 -3.69 8.05
CA GLY A 31 -10.49 -4.47 8.22
C GLY A 31 -10.65 -5.68 7.29
N GLN A 32 -9.82 -5.83 6.26
CA GLN A 32 -10.01 -6.86 5.25
C GLN A 32 -9.36 -8.18 5.65
N THR A 33 -10.10 -9.28 5.44
CA THR A 33 -9.57 -10.64 5.49
C THR A 33 -8.90 -10.93 4.16
N PHE A 34 -7.64 -11.39 4.18
CA PHE A 34 -6.95 -11.83 2.97
C PHE A 34 -5.96 -12.94 3.30
N GLU A 35 -5.65 -13.74 2.29
CA GLU A 35 -4.52 -14.66 2.26
C GLU A 35 -3.68 -14.34 1.02
N GLY A 36 -2.36 -14.44 1.15
CA GLY A 36 -1.47 -14.13 0.05
C GLY A 36 0.00 -14.37 0.34
N GLU A 37 0.83 -14.08 -0.65
CA GLU A 37 2.29 -14.19 -0.57
C GLU A 37 2.93 -12.80 -0.40
N VAL A 38 3.91 -12.69 0.49
CA VAL A 38 4.71 -11.49 0.63
C VAL A 38 5.60 -11.32 -0.61
N VAL A 39 5.33 -10.30 -1.41
CA VAL A 39 6.12 -10.01 -2.61
C VAL A 39 7.18 -8.94 -2.36
N ARG A 40 7.02 -8.12 -1.32
CA ARG A 40 8.00 -7.09 -0.97
C ARG A 40 8.01 -6.81 0.53
N ARG A 41 9.21 -6.52 1.04
CA ARG A 41 9.42 -5.98 2.38
C ARG A 41 10.38 -4.80 2.29
N TYR A 42 9.99 -3.65 2.83
CA TYR A 42 10.86 -2.48 2.85
C TYR A 42 10.59 -1.60 4.06
N SER A 43 11.49 -0.65 4.29
CA SER A 43 11.36 0.35 5.34
C SER A 43 11.70 1.71 4.77
N GLU A 44 10.90 2.70 5.11
CA GLU A 44 11.00 4.06 4.60
C GLU A 44 11.14 5.02 5.77
N GLN A 45 12.05 5.99 5.67
CA GLN A 45 12.11 7.10 6.62
C GLN A 45 11.15 8.19 6.16
N VAL A 46 10.21 8.52 7.03
CA VAL A 46 9.22 9.56 6.85
C VAL A 46 9.61 10.75 7.72
N THR A 47 9.84 11.90 7.09
CA THR A 47 10.08 13.16 7.78
C THR A 47 8.74 13.77 8.18
N LEU A 48 8.57 14.01 9.47
CA LEU A 48 7.43 14.68 10.07
C LEU A 48 7.85 16.07 10.57
N THR A 49 6.88 16.94 10.83
CA THR A 49 7.12 18.24 11.47
C THR A 49 7.71 18.10 12.88
N THR A 50 7.52 16.94 13.52
CA THR A 50 8.00 16.62 14.88
C THR A 50 9.30 15.81 14.91
N GLY A 51 9.85 15.41 13.76
CA GLY A 51 11.06 14.60 13.67
C GLY A 51 11.00 13.52 12.59
N MET A 52 11.86 12.51 12.67
CA MET A 52 11.88 11.39 11.73
C MET A 52 11.21 10.16 12.32
N ARG A 53 10.41 9.46 11.50
CA ARG A 53 9.81 8.17 11.82
C ARG A 53 10.21 7.15 10.76
N THR A 54 10.39 5.89 11.16
CA THR A 54 10.59 4.79 10.21
C THR A 54 9.29 4.01 10.07
N ASP A 55 8.80 3.88 8.84
CA ASP A 55 7.65 3.05 8.49
C ASP A 55 8.14 1.75 7.88
N HIS A 56 7.61 0.63 8.37
CA HIS A 56 7.91 -0.69 7.83
C HIS A 56 6.71 -1.17 7.03
N ARG A 57 6.93 -1.48 5.76
CA ARG A 57 5.90 -1.89 4.81
C ARG A 57 6.12 -3.31 4.31
N LEU A 58 4.98 -3.98 4.10
CA LEU A 58 4.89 -5.32 3.55
C LEU A 58 3.90 -5.28 2.39
N ASP A 59 4.35 -5.61 1.19
CA ASP A 59 3.46 -5.77 0.04
C ASP A 59 3.12 -7.26 -0.11
N VAL A 60 1.84 -7.56 -0.19
CA VAL A 60 1.29 -8.91 -0.20
C VAL A 60 0.45 -9.07 -1.45
N ARG A 61 0.77 -10.06 -2.28
CA ARG A 61 -0.08 -10.45 -3.40
C ARG A 61 -1.12 -11.45 -2.88
N THR A 62 -2.38 -11.05 -2.86
CA THR A 62 -3.49 -11.92 -2.48
C THR A 62 -3.69 -13.01 -3.52
N ASP A 63 -4.39 -14.08 -3.14
CA ASP A 63 -4.76 -15.16 -4.08
C ASP A 63 -5.68 -14.66 -5.20
N ASP A 64 -6.43 -13.59 -4.97
CA ASP A 64 -7.24 -12.90 -5.99
C ASP A 64 -6.38 -12.08 -6.99
N GLY A 65 -5.07 -12.02 -6.77
CA GLY A 65 -4.10 -11.33 -7.63
C GLY A 65 -3.90 -9.85 -7.31
N GLU A 66 -4.58 -9.31 -6.29
CA GLU A 66 -4.41 -7.93 -5.83
C GLU A 66 -3.12 -7.78 -5.01
N VAL A 67 -2.45 -6.63 -5.11
CA VAL A 67 -1.32 -6.31 -4.22
C VAL A 67 -1.78 -5.34 -3.14
N ILE A 68 -1.71 -5.77 -1.89
CA ILE A 68 -2.07 -5.00 -0.70
C ILE A 68 -0.80 -4.58 0.03
N SER A 69 -0.67 -3.30 0.35
CA SER A 69 0.43 -2.77 1.17
C SER A 69 0.00 -2.60 2.63
N LEU A 70 0.72 -3.27 3.54
CA LEU A 70 0.51 -3.19 4.99
C LEU A 70 1.61 -2.35 5.62
N THR A 71 1.22 -1.38 6.45
CA THR A 71 2.16 -0.71 7.35
C THR A 71 2.12 -1.39 8.71
N LEU A 72 3.26 -1.93 9.14
CA LEU A 72 3.39 -2.75 10.35
C LEU A 72 4.45 -2.15 11.29
N PRO A 73 4.37 -2.41 12.61
CA PRO A 73 5.49 -2.16 13.50
C PRO A 73 6.70 -2.97 13.08
N GLY A 74 7.92 -2.43 13.20
CA GLY A 74 9.15 -3.09 12.75
C GLY A 74 9.33 -4.51 13.29
N ARG A 75 9.01 -4.73 14.58
CA ARG A 75 9.05 -6.06 15.24
C ARG A 75 8.11 -7.10 14.64
N VAL A 76 7.04 -6.66 13.97
CA VAL A 76 6.05 -7.52 13.31
C VAL A 76 6.49 -7.74 11.88
N CYS A 77 6.87 -6.65 11.17
CA CYS A 77 7.40 -6.71 9.82
C CYS A 77 8.62 -7.64 9.69
N SER A 78 9.51 -7.64 10.70
CA SER A 78 10.72 -8.48 10.72
C SER A 78 10.46 -9.98 10.80
N ARG A 79 9.22 -10.40 11.09
CA ARG A 79 8.84 -11.82 11.15
C ARG A 79 8.56 -12.41 9.77
N PHE A 80 8.41 -11.56 8.76
CA PHE A 80 8.04 -11.97 7.42
C PHE A 80 9.22 -11.76 6.45
N ALA A 81 9.37 -12.71 5.53
CA ALA A 81 10.28 -12.70 4.40
C ALA A 81 9.49 -12.67 3.09
N VAL A 82 10.16 -12.26 2.01
CA VAL A 82 9.59 -12.36 0.66
C VAL A 82 9.44 -13.84 0.31
N GLY A 83 8.27 -14.21 -0.21
CA GLY A 83 7.86 -15.60 -0.45
C GLY A 83 7.05 -16.22 0.68
N ASP A 84 6.93 -15.56 1.84
CA ASP A 84 6.11 -16.09 2.93
C ASP A 84 4.63 -16.02 2.58
N ARG A 85 3.93 -17.12 2.84
CA ARG A 85 2.47 -17.18 2.82
C ARG A 85 1.92 -16.63 4.13
N ILE A 86 1.03 -15.66 4.06
CA ILE A 86 0.44 -15.02 5.23
C ILE A 86 -1.08 -14.95 5.12
N VAL A 87 -1.73 -14.97 6.27
CA VAL A 87 -3.17 -14.77 6.42
C VAL A 87 -3.44 -13.63 7.38
N LYS A 88 -4.39 -12.77 7.01
CA LYS A 88 -4.96 -11.74 7.86
C LYS A 88 -6.43 -12.04 8.03
N ARG A 89 -6.88 -12.32 9.25
CA ARG A 89 -8.30 -12.54 9.52
C ARG A 89 -8.99 -11.25 9.99
N ALA A 90 -10.30 -11.18 9.79
CA ALA A 90 -11.14 -10.13 10.35
C ALA A 90 -10.98 -10.07 11.87
N GLY A 91 -10.81 -8.87 12.41
CA GLY A 91 -10.61 -8.64 13.84
C GLY A 91 -9.18 -8.90 14.35
N GLU A 92 -8.31 -9.55 13.58
CA GLU A 92 -6.90 -9.64 13.95
C GLU A 92 -6.22 -8.28 13.84
N ARG A 93 -5.27 -8.00 14.73
CA ARG A 93 -4.49 -6.77 14.64
C ARG A 93 -3.43 -6.84 13.54
N TRP A 94 -2.80 -8.00 13.37
CA TRP A 94 -1.67 -8.21 12.48
C TRP A 94 -1.85 -9.53 11.71
N PRO A 95 -1.29 -9.65 10.50
CA PRO A 95 -1.26 -10.93 9.80
C PRO A 95 -0.41 -11.94 10.57
N SER A 96 -0.64 -13.21 10.28
CA SER A 96 0.14 -14.35 10.76
C SER A 96 0.61 -15.18 9.58
N THR A 97 1.67 -15.97 9.77
CA THR A 97 2.11 -16.96 8.78
C THR A 97 1.01 -18.00 8.62
N ALA A 98 0.68 -18.35 7.38
CA ALA A 98 -0.34 -19.35 7.05
C ALA A 98 0.10 -20.78 7.40
#